data_AF-A0A439PU83-F1
#
_entry.id   AF-A0A439PU83-F1
#
_cell.length_a   1.000
_cell.length_b   1.000
_cell.length_c   1.000
_cell.angle_alpha   90.00
_cell.angle_beta   90.00
_cell.angle_gamma   90.00
#
_symmetry.space_group_name_H-M   'P 1'
#
loop_
_entity.id
_entity.type
_entity.pdbx_description
1 polymer ?
#
loop_
_entity_poly.entity_id
_entity_poly.type
_entity_poly.pdbx_seq_one_letter_code
_entity_poly.pdbx_strand_id
1 'polypeptide(L)'
;MSRIIAAAAIAILALAGQARAETGGIELGVLDCAIGGGTGFVFGSSKDLSCTFTPADKTFAPEAYFGAVNKYGFDIGTTSQSVMRWLVLTPMNNIYAPGALAGDYVGASAEMTAAVGAGANLLVGGTGNAFTLQPLSVQTQTGLNIAIGVSQFQLRSTAN
;
A
#
# COMPACT_ATOMS: atom_id res chain seq x y z
N MET A 1 -2.01 -69.11 -31.97
CA MET A 1 -2.74 -68.21 -32.88
C MET A 1 -4.03 -67.76 -32.22
N SER A 2 -4.12 -66.49 -31.79
CA SER A 2 -5.33 -65.63 -31.78
C SER A 2 -4.98 -64.34 -31.02
N ARG A 3 -4.64 -63.27 -31.75
CA ARG A 3 -5.49 -62.12 -32.12
C ARG A 3 -5.50 -61.02 -31.04
N ILE A 4 -4.78 -59.96 -31.39
CA ILE A 4 -4.67 -58.65 -30.75
C ILE A 4 -6.05 -57.96 -30.76
N ILE A 5 -6.49 -57.40 -29.64
CA ILE A 5 -7.38 -56.23 -29.62
C ILE A 5 -6.87 -55.26 -28.55
N ALA A 6 -6.44 -54.09 -29.02
CA ALA A 6 -6.04 -52.95 -28.21
C ALA A 6 -7.25 -52.31 -27.51
N ALA A 7 -7.06 -51.85 -26.27
CA ALA A 7 -7.95 -50.88 -25.64
C ALA A 7 -7.07 -49.74 -25.10
N ALA A 8 -7.08 -48.62 -25.80
CA ALA A 8 -6.46 -47.38 -25.40
C ALA A 8 -7.22 -46.78 -24.21
N ALA A 9 -6.61 -46.73 -23.04
CA ALA A 9 -7.10 -45.92 -21.93
C ALA A 9 -6.44 -44.53 -22.04
N ILE A 10 -7.22 -43.55 -22.53
CA ILE A 10 -6.83 -42.16 -22.62
C ILE A 10 -6.62 -41.63 -21.20
N ALA A 11 -5.37 -41.36 -20.82
CA ALA A 11 -5.06 -40.63 -19.60
C ALA A 11 -5.48 -39.17 -19.82
N ILE A 12 -6.64 -38.81 -19.25
CA ILE A 12 -7.11 -37.43 -19.23
C ILE A 12 -6.20 -36.68 -18.26
N LEU A 13 -5.19 -36.00 -18.81
CA LEU A 13 -4.41 -35.01 -18.08
C LEU A 13 -5.37 -33.92 -17.60
N ALA A 14 -5.70 -33.94 -16.31
CA ALA A 14 -6.40 -32.86 -15.66
C ALA A 14 -5.56 -31.60 -15.82
N LEU A 15 -5.97 -30.69 -16.72
CA LEU A 15 -5.58 -29.30 -16.63
C LEU A 15 -6.23 -28.74 -15.36
N ALA A 16 -5.58 -28.95 -14.22
CA ALA A 16 -5.77 -28.10 -13.07
C ALA A 16 -5.24 -26.72 -13.50
N GLY A 17 -6.13 -25.91 -14.08
CA GLY A 17 -5.91 -24.48 -14.19
C GLY A 17 -5.60 -24.00 -12.78
N GLN A 18 -4.33 -23.71 -12.53
CA GLN A 18 -3.94 -22.99 -11.33
C GLN A 18 -4.58 -21.62 -11.48
N ALA A 19 -5.78 -21.46 -10.92
CA ALA A 19 -6.35 -20.15 -10.68
C ALA A 19 -5.36 -19.44 -9.76
N ARG A 20 -4.43 -18.71 -10.35
CA ARG A 20 -3.61 -17.74 -9.64
C ARG A 20 -4.61 -16.68 -9.21
N ALA A 21 -5.18 -16.83 -8.02
CA ALA A 21 -5.79 -15.69 -7.35
C ALA A 21 -4.71 -14.62 -7.34
N GLU A 22 -4.95 -13.49 -8.00
CA GLU A 22 -4.01 -12.38 -7.97
C GLU A 22 -3.93 -11.91 -6.52
N THR A 23 -2.90 -12.34 -5.81
CA THR A 23 -2.71 -12.11 -4.36
C THR A 23 -2.31 -10.66 -4.05
N GLY A 24 -2.64 -9.72 -4.93
CA GLY A 24 -2.46 -8.29 -4.76
C GLY A 24 -3.83 -7.65 -4.76
N GLY A 25 -4.14 -6.85 -3.74
CA GLY A 25 -5.38 -6.07 -3.70
C GLY A 25 -5.56 -5.22 -4.98
N ILE A 26 -6.78 -4.75 -5.21
CA ILE A 26 -7.11 -3.87 -6.32
C ILE A 26 -6.39 -2.54 -6.11
N GLU A 27 -5.62 -2.09 -7.11
CA GLU A 27 -4.99 -0.78 -7.11
C GLU A 27 -6.04 0.33 -7.22
N LEU A 28 -6.03 1.25 -6.25
CA LEU A 28 -6.86 2.46 -6.28
C LEU A 28 -6.09 3.68 -6.78
N GLY A 29 -4.76 3.68 -6.68
CA GLY A 29 -3.92 4.77 -7.14
C GLY A 29 -2.67 4.95 -6.28
N VAL A 30 -2.13 6.17 -6.33
CA VAL A 30 -0.86 6.53 -5.66
C VAL A 30 -1.09 7.66 -4.67
N LEU A 31 -0.55 7.51 -3.46
CA LEU A 31 -0.51 8.55 -2.44
C LEU A 31 0.92 9.08 -2.29
N ASP A 32 1.11 10.35 -2.64
CA ASP A 32 2.37 11.08 -2.51
C ASP A 32 2.31 12.00 -1.29
N CYS A 33 3.14 11.77 -0.29
CA CYS A 33 3.23 12.60 0.92
C CYS A 33 4.59 13.28 1.01
N ALA A 34 4.60 14.56 1.39
CA ALA A 34 5.79 15.33 1.69
C ALA A 34 5.80 15.74 3.16
N ILE A 35 6.97 15.61 3.80
CA ILE A 35 7.22 16.15 5.14
C ILE A 35 7.73 17.59 4.97
N GLY A 36 7.11 18.55 5.64
CA GLY A 36 7.62 19.92 5.70
C GLY A 36 9.07 19.93 6.21
N GLY A 37 9.97 20.58 5.48
CA GLY A 37 11.38 20.69 5.87
C GLY A 37 11.54 21.42 7.21
N GLY A 38 12.48 20.98 8.05
CA GLY A 38 12.75 21.59 9.34
C GLY A 38 13.97 20.98 10.03
N THR A 39 14.57 21.71 10.98
CA THR A 39 15.67 21.22 11.81
C THR A 39 15.15 20.34 12.94
N GLY A 40 15.72 19.15 13.15
CA GLY A 40 15.42 18.30 14.31
C GLY A 40 14.29 17.30 14.07
N PHE A 41 14.61 16.19 13.43
CA PHE A 41 13.81 14.98 13.53
C PHE A 41 14.40 14.12 14.67
N VAL A 42 13.73 14.07 15.81
CA VAL A 42 14.11 13.19 16.93
C VAL A 42 13.20 11.97 16.87
N PHE A 43 13.77 10.78 17.05
CA PHE A 43 13.02 9.53 17.19
C PHE A 43 11.83 9.72 18.16
N GLY A 44 10.61 9.40 17.70
CA GLY A 44 9.37 9.61 18.46
C GLY A 44 8.69 10.98 18.30
N SER A 45 9.23 11.89 17.48
CA SER A 45 8.56 13.15 17.13
C SER A 45 7.52 12.94 16.03
N SER A 46 6.34 13.54 16.21
CA SER A 46 5.32 13.62 15.16
C SER A 46 5.65 14.78 14.20
N LYS A 47 5.53 14.57 12.89
CA LYS A 47 5.68 15.62 11.88
C LYS A 47 4.51 15.65 10.92
N ASP A 48 4.07 16.85 10.58
CA ASP A 48 2.96 17.06 9.66
C ASP A 48 3.33 16.64 8.23
N LEU A 49 2.34 16.10 7.55
CA LEU A 49 2.38 15.64 6.17
C LEU A 49 1.40 16.44 5.33
N SER A 50 1.83 16.80 4.13
CA SER A 50 0.93 17.17 3.03
C SER A 50 0.95 16.05 2.01
N CYS A 51 -0.22 15.52 1.68
CA CYS A 51 -0.35 14.37 0.80
C CYS A 51 -1.29 14.66 -0.36
N THR A 52 -0.99 14.08 -1.52
CA THR A 52 -1.85 14.10 -2.71
C THR A 52 -2.13 12.67 -3.13
N PHE A 53 -3.40 12.29 -3.13
CA PHE A 53 -3.85 11.03 -3.71
C PHE A 53 -4.19 11.23 -5.17
N THR A 54 -3.60 10.42 -6.04
CA THR A 54 -3.90 10.37 -7.48
C THR A 54 -4.60 9.06 -7.79
N PRO A 55 -5.92 9.08 -8.07
CA PRO A 55 -6.67 7.88 -8.42
C PRO A 55 -6.16 7.21 -9.70
N ALA A 56 -6.19 5.87 -9.72
CA ALA A 56 -5.96 5.07 -10.92
C ALA A 56 -7.08 5.30 -11.95
N ASP A 57 -8.33 5.33 -11.47
CA ASP A 57 -9.50 5.70 -12.27
C ASP A 57 -9.53 7.22 -12.53
N LYS A 58 -9.41 7.59 -13.81
CA LYS A 58 -9.32 8.99 -14.27
C LYS A 58 -10.64 9.75 -14.22
N THR A 59 -11.75 9.09 -13.85
CA THR A 59 -13.00 9.78 -13.58
C THR A 59 -12.98 10.57 -12.27
N PHE A 60 -12.07 10.23 -11.35
CA PHE A 60 -11.85 10.95 -10.11
C PHE A 60 -10.68 11.93 -10.22
N ALA A 61 -10.87 13.13 -9.66
CA ALA A 61 -9.81 14.13 -9.57
C ALA A 61 -8.80 13.76 -8.46
N PRO A 62 -7.54 14.23 -8.55
CA PRO A 62 -6.61 14.13 -7.43
C PRO A 62 -7.15 14.79 -6.16
N GLU A 63 -6.90 14.17 -5.02
CA GLU A 63 -7.42 14.60 -3.72
C GLU A 63 -6.28 15.02 -2.77
N ALA A 64 -6.48 16.14 -2.08
CA ALA A 64 -5.55 16.63 -1.07
C ALA A 64 -5.89 16.05 0.30
N TYR A 65 -4.88 15.49 0.95
CA TYR A 65 -4.93 15.01 2.32
C TYR A 65 -3.84 15.70 3.15
N PHE A 66 -4.05 15.74 4.46
CA PHE A 66 -3.04 16.14 5.42
C PHE A 66 -2.92 15.09 6.50
N GLY A 67 -1.88 15.15 7.29
CA GLY A 67 -1.65 14.09 8.26
C GLY A 67 -0.45 14.35 9.14
N ALA A 68 -0.07 13.32 9.89
CA ALA A 68 1.14 13.34 10.67
C ALA A 68 1.78 11.95 10.71
N VAL A 69 3.09 11.91 10.61
CA VAL A 69 3.88 10.68 10.77
C VAL A 69 4.45 10.60 12.17
N ASN A 70 4.23 9.47 12.83
CA ASN A 70 4.49 9.34 14.28
C ASN A 70 5.70 8.46 14.59
N LYS A 71 6.03 7.50 13.72
CA LYS A 71 7.09 6.52 14.01
C LYS A 71 7.86 6.10 12.77
N TYR A 72 9.18 6.29 12.85
CA TYR A 72 10.16 5.85 11.86
C TYR A 72 11.17 4.88 12.45
N GLY A 73 11.60 3.91 11.64
CA GLY A 73 12.65 2.94 11.99
C GLY A 73 14.09 3.41 11.72
N PHE A 74 14.31 4.63 11.25
CA PHE A 74 15.64 5.18 10.93
C PHE A 74 15.80 6.61 11.46
N ASP A 75 16.98 6.92 12.02
CA ASP A 75 17.39 8.28 12.36
C ASP A 75 17.60 9.09 11.08
N ILE A 76 16.56 9.82 10.68
CA ILE A 76 16.67 10.81 9.61
C ILE A 76 17.37 12.02 10.23
N GLY A 77 18.60 12.32 9.81
CA GLY A 77 19.36 13.49 10.28
C GLY A 77 18.71 14.83 9.91
N THR A 78 19.49 15.88 9.65
CA THR A 78 18.94 17.16 9.14
C THR A 78 18.04 16.90 7.94
N THR A 79 16.74 17.13 8.09
CA THR A 79 15.73 16.69 7.13
C THR A 79 15.78 17.57 5.88
N SER A 80 16.55 17.14 4.89
CA SER A 80 16.27 17.51 3.49
C SER A 80 14.84 17.04 3.18
N GLN A 81 14.08 17.85 2.43
CA GLN A 81 12.68 17.56 2.09
C GLN A 81 12.52 16.07 1.73
N SER A 82 11.76 15.35 2.56
CA SER A 82 11.61 13.89 2.41
C SER A 82 10.22 13.59 1.87
N VAL A 83 10.19 12.71 0.88
CA VAL A 83 8.94 12.27 0.24
C VAL A 83 8.66 10.83 0.58
N MET A 84 7.38 10.50 0.67
CA MET A 84 6.87 9.15 0.84
C MET A 84 5.86 8.88 -0.24
N ARG A 85 6.14 7.87 -1.05
CA ARG A 85 5.22 7.43 -2.11
C ARG A 85 4.70 6.05 -1.80
N TRP A 86 3.38 5.93 -1.83
CA TRP A 86 2.64 4.70 -1.53
C TRP A 86 1.74 4.30 -2.69
N LEU A 87 1.71 3.01 -3.00
CA LEU A 87 0.65 2.38 -3.77
C LEU A 87 -0.53 2.10 -2.82
N VAL A 88 -1.72 2.52 -3.20
CA VAL A 88 -2.95 2.33 -2.41
C VAL A 88 -3.72 1.14 -2.97
N LEU A 89 -3.93 0.13 -2.12
CA LEU A 89 -4.60 -1.12 -2.47
C LEU A 89 -5.85 -1.32 -1.61
N THR A 90 -6.86 -2.01 -2.14
CA THR A 90 -8.06 -2.46 -1.41
C THR A 90 -8.40 -3.91 -1.73
N PRO A 91 -8.92 -4.71 -0.78
CA PRO A 91 -9.47 -6.02 -1.09
C PRO A 91 -10.89 -5.96 -1.70
N MET A 92 -11.55 -4.80 -1.66
CA MET A 92 -12.96 -4.62 -2.06
C MET A 92 -13.10 -3.78 -3.32
N ASN A 93 -14.00 -4.18 -4.22
CA ASN A 93 -14.34 -3.39 -5.40
C ASN A 93 -15.20 -2.18 -5.04
N ASN A 94 -15.04 -1.06 -5.76
CA ASN A 94 -15.95 0.09 -5.75
C ASN A 94 -16.20 0.73 -4.37
N ILE A 95 -15.24 0.65 -3.44
CA ILE A 95 -15.36 1.28 -2.11
C ILE A 95 -14.83 2.72 -2.07
N TYR A 96 -14.26 3.19 -3.18
CA TYR A 96 -13.65 4.51 -3.22
C TYR A 96 -14.71 5.61 -3.23
N ALA A 97 -14.55 6.55 -2.32
CA ALA A 97 -15.27 7.81 -2.27
C ALA A 97 -14.29 8.91 -1.85
N PRO A 98 -14.57 10.19 -2.16
CA PRO A 98 -13.75 11.28 -1.68
C PRO A 98 -13.54 11.22 -0.17
N GLY A 99 -12.30 11.35 0.27
CA GLY A 99 -11.92 11.25 1.68
C GLY A 99 -11.81 9.83 2.26
N ALA A 100 -12.08 8.76 1.50
CA ALA A 100 -12.13 7.39 2.03
C ALA A 100 -10.80 6.90 2.63
N LEU A 101 -9.67 7.46 2.19
CA LEU A 101 -8.34 7.14 2.72
C LEU A 101 -8.10 7.75 4.10
N ALA A 102 -8.97 8.64 4.59
CA ALA A 102 -8.83 9.20 5.92
C ALA A 102 -8.89 8.09 6.99
N GLY A 103 -7.95 8.14 7.93
CA GLY A 103 -7.82 7.16 9.00
C GLY A 103 -6.39 7.04 9.49
N ASP A 104 -6.19 6.13 10.42
CA ASP A 104 -4.88 5.85 10.99
C ASP A 104 -4.31 4.59 10.33
N TYR A 105 -3.02 4.64 9.99
CA TYR A 105 -2.30 3.59 9.30
C TYR A 105 -1.23 3.01 10.20
N VAL A 106 -1.21 1.69 10.32
CA VAL A 106 -0.26 0.95 11.18
C VAL A 106 0.42 -0.15 10.38
N GLY A 107 1.72 -0.34 10.66
CA GLY A 107 2.51 -1.36 9.99
C GLY A 107 2.08 -2.78 10.34
N ALA A 108 2.00 -3.64 9.32
CA ALA A 108 1.63 -5.05 9.46
C ALA A 108 2.54 -5.81 10.43
N SER A 109 3.78 -5.34 10.65
CA SER A 109 4.76 -5.88 11.59
C SER A 109 4.31 -5.88 13.05
N ALA A 110 3.29 -5.08 13.40
CA ALA A 110 2.84 -4.94 14.78
C ALA A 110 1.99 -6.15 15.22
N GLU A 111 1.10 -6.67 14.37
CA GLU A 111 0.19 -7.76 14.76
C GLU A 111 -0.72 -8.31 13.62
N MET A 112 -0.57 -7.84 12.38
CA MET A 112 -1.61 -8.00 11.34
C MET A 112 -1.21 -8.85 10.12
N THR A 113 -0.01 -9.44 10.13
CA THR A 113 0.53 -10.29 9.05
C THR A 113 -0.37 -11.48 8.70
N ALA A 114 -1.20 -11.94 9.63
CA ALA A 114 -2.09 -13.08 9.42
C ALA A 114 -3.36 -12.77 8.60
N ALA A 115 -3.80 -11.51 8.54
CA ALA A 115 -5.10 -11.17 7.94
C ALA A 115 -5.04 -10.83 6.44
N VAL A 116 -3.88 -10.38 5.95
CA VAL A 116 -3.79 -9.74 4.61
C VAL A 116 -2.88 -10.51 3.65
N GLY A 117 -2.14 -11.53 4.13
CA GLY A 117 -1.25 -12.34 3.29
C GLY A 117 -0.17 -11.53 2.54
N ALA A 118 0.03 -10.28 2.96
CA ALA A 118 0.74 -9.27 2.20
C ALA A 118 2.10 -8.99 2.85
N GLY A 119 3.13 -8.77 2.03
CA GLY A 119 4.55 -8.81 2.42
C GLY A 119 4.96 -7.83 3.53
N ALA A 120 6.18 -7.98 4.02
CA ALA A 120 6.75 -7.09 5.03
C ALA A 120 6.82 -5.64 4.50
N ASN A 121 6.54 -4.67 5.38
CA ASN A 121 6.54 -3.21 5.15
C ASN A 121 5.27 -2.58 4.56
N LEU A 122 4.10 -3.19 4.78
CA LEU A 122 2.80 -2.58 4.44
C LEU A 122 2.20 -1.86 5.63
N LEU A 123 1.45 -0.80 5.37
CA LEU A 123 0.60 -0.15 6.36
C LEU A 123 -0.87 -0.42 6.04
N VAL A 124 -1.66 -0.76 7.04
CA VAL A 124 -3.11 -1.01 6.90
C VAL A 124 -3.86 0.04 7.70
N GLY A 125 -4.95 0.56 7.14
CA GLY A 125 -5.70 1.63 7.77
C GLY A 125 -6.82 2.21 6.91
N GLY A 126 -7.08 3.49 7.12
CA GLY A 126 -8.22 4.20 6.54
C GLY A 126 -9.55 3.80 7.16
N THR A 127 -10.65 4.18 6.53
CA THR A 127 -11.99 3.87 7.05
C THR A 127 -12.21 2.36 7.06
N GLY A 128 -12.46 1.79 8.26
CA GLY A 128 -12.73 0.38 8.43
C GLY A 128 -11.55 -0.57 8.16
N ASN A 129 -10.30 -0.08 8.15
CA ASN A 129 -9.10 -0.85 7.78
C ASN A 129 -9.18 -1.46 6.36
N ALA A 130 -9.88 -0.78 5.45
CA ALA A 130 -10.12 -1.25 4.10
C ALA A 130 -8.97 -0.96 3.12
N PHE A 131 -7.95 -0.21 3.53
CA PHE A 131 -6.88 0.26 2.65
C PHE A 131 -5.52 -0.21 3.12
N THR A 132 -4.71 -0.62 2.14
CA THR A 132 -3.31 -1.00 2.34
C THR A 132 -2.41 -0.05 1.58
N LEU A 133 -1.38 0.45 2.24
CA LEU A 133 -0.35 1.29 1.66
C LEU A 133 0.93 0.48 1.51
N GLN A 134 1.36 0.32 0.25
CA GLN A 134 2.60 -0.36 -0.09
C GLN A 134 3.67 0.67 -0.48
N PRO A 135 4.85 0.66 0.15
CA PRO A 135 5.90 1.62 -0.15
C PRO A 135 6.40 1.35 -1.57
N LEU A 136 6.38 2.38 -2.42
CA LEU A 136 6.95 2.27 -3.76
C LEU A 136 8.46 2.50 -3.68
N SER A 137 9.28 1.47 -3.92
CA SER A 137 10.73 1.61 -3.94
C SER A 137 11.18 2.45 -5.15
N VAL A 138 11.20 3.77 -5.00
CA VAL A 138 11.68 4.71 -6.02
C VAL A 138 12.65 5.69 -5.38
N GLN A 139 13.89 5.74 -5.89
CA GLN A 139 14.77 6.89 -5.71
C GLN A 139 14.17 8.03 -6.55
N THR A 140 13.73 9.11 -5.90
CA THR A 140 13.20 10.29 -6.61
C THR A 140 14.30 11.36 -6.71
N GLN A 141 14.21 12.25 -7.71
CA GLN A 141 15.16 13.37 -7.86
C GLN A 141 15.12 14.34 -6.66
N THR A 142 14.01 14.38 -5.92
CA THR A 142 13.75 15.24 -4.76
C THR A 142 14.20 14.63 -3.42
N GLY A 143 14.56 13.34 -3.39
CA GLY A 143 15.01 12.67 -2.17
C GLY A 143 14.82 11.15 -2.16
N LEU A 144 15.36 10.52 -1.12
CA LEU A 144 15.15 9.11 -0.80
C LEU A 144 13.69 8.90 -0.40
N ASN A 145 12.97 7.95 -1.03
CA ASN A 145 11.67 7.54 -0.52
C ASN A 145 11.86 6.83 0.83
N ILE A 146 11.36 7.46 1.91
CA ILE A 146 11.49 6.95 3.28
C ILE A 146 10.27 6.14 3.74
N ALA A 147 9.31 5.87 2.87
CA ALA A 147 8.10 5.09 3.17
C ALA A 147 8.43 3.74 3.84
N ILE A 148 9.53 3.09 3.44
CA ILE A 148 10.01 1.81 4.02
C ILE A 148 10.28 1.91 5.52
N GLY A 149 10.68 3.10 6.00
CA GLY A 149 10.96 3.34 7.41
C GLY A 149 9.73 3.70 8.23
N VAL A 150 8.57 3.95 7.61
CA VAL A 150 7.36 4.36 8.31
C VAL A 150 6.67 3.16 8.91
N SER A 151 6.29 3.26 10.18
CA SER A 151 5.51 2.21 10.87
C SER A 151 4.14 2.69 11.34
N GLN A 152 3.92 4.00 11.43
CA GLN A 152 2.62 4.57 11.78
C GLN A 152 2.49 6.01 11.28
N PHE A 153 1.35 6.32 10.67
CA PHE A 153 0.96 7.70 10.37
C PHE A 153 -0.56 7.86 10.32
N GLN A 154 -1.02 9.11 10.38
CA GLN A 154 -2.43 9.49 10.34
C GLN A 154 -2.69 10.26 9.05
N LEU A 155 -3.81 9.96 8.38
CA LEU A 155 -4.27 10.68 7.20
C LEU A 155 -5.66 11.27 7.48
N ARG A 156 -5.89 12.50 7.04
CA ARG A 156 -7.14 13.25 7.17
C ARG A 156 -7.48 13.90 5.84
N SER A 157 -8.77 13.90 5.51
CA SER A 157 -9.30 14.47 4.28
C SER A 157 -9.42 15.99 4.40
N THR A 158 -9.16 16.71 3.31
CA THR A 158 -9.58 18.13 3.18
C THR A 158 -10.98 18.28 2.59
N ALA A 159 -11.52 17.21 2.00
CA ALA A 159 -12.91 17.14 1.55
C ALA A 159 -13.82 16.94 2.78
N ASN A 160 -14.77 17.87 2.97
CA ASN A 160 -15.84 17.86 3.98
C ASN A 160 -17.03 17.02 3.50
#